data_AF-A0A3B8WPA4-F1
#
_entry.id   AF-A0A3B8WPA4-F1
#
_cell.length_a   1.000
_cell.length_b   1.000
_cell.length_c   1.000
_cell.angle_alpha   90.00
_cell.angle_beta   90.00
_cell.angle_gamma   90.00
#
_symmetry.space_group_name_H-M   'P 1'
#
loop_
_entity.id
_entity.type
_entity.pdbx_description
1 polymer ?
#
loop_
_entity_poly.entity_id
_entity_poly.type
_entity_poly.pdbx_seq_one_letter_code
_entity_poly.pdbx_strand_id
1 'polypeptide(L)'
;GFLLFTVASIGCALANNIETLQLFRFLQALGGSAGPVLGRAIIRDIYTPREAAKILALLASIMALAPAVAPTLGGLMVSGLSWHWIFIAMGGYALVMAAVTAFGIPEPLKPEYRQP
;
A
#
# COMPACT_ATOMS: atom_id res chain seq x y z
N GLY A 1 -3.15 5.65 -6.35
CA GLY A 1 -3.13 4.38 -5.59
C GLY A 1 -3.47 4.62 -4.12
N PHE A 2 -2.53 5.15 -3.35
CA PHE A 2 -2.66 5.26 -1.88
C PHE A 2 -3.90 6.03 -1.39
N LEU A 3 -4.26 7.16 -2.00
CA LEU A 3 -5.46 7.90 -1.61
C LEU A 3 -6.75 7.09 -1.79
N LEU A 4 -6.87 6.34 -2.89
CA LEU A 4 -8.01 5.44 -3.12
C LEU A 4 -8.05 4.34 -2.04
N PHE A 5 -6.88 3.78 -1.71
CA PHE A 5 -6.77 2.77 -0.64
C PHE A 5 -7.18 3.36 0.72
N THR A 6 -6.79 4.58 1.05
CA THR A 6 -7.17 5.26 2.30
C THR A 6 -8.69 5.46 2.38
N VAL A 7 -9.31 6.01 1.34
CA VAL A 7 -10.77 6.22 1.30
C VAL A 7 -11.52 4.89 1.37
N ALA A 8 -11.09 3.88 0.62
CA ALA A 8 -11.68 2.54 0.66
C ALA A 8 -11.54 1.89 2.04
N SER A 9 -10.41 2.08 2.72
CA SER A 9 -10.18 1.57 4.08
C SER A 9 -11.11 2.21 5.11
N ILE A 10 -11.39 3.51 4.99
CA ILE A 10 -12.38 4.20 5.82
C ILE A 10 -13.78 3.64 5.53
N GLY A 11 -14.13 3.42 4.26
CA GLY A 11 -15.38 2.77 3.86
C GLY A 11 -15.56 1.38 4.45
N CYS A 12 -14.52 0.54 4.44
CA CYS A 12 -14.52 -0.77 5.10
C CYS A 12 -14.75 -0.66 6.62
N ALA A 13 -14.15 0.33 7.27
CA ALA A 13 -14.28 0.53 8.71
C ALA A 13 -15.66 1.06 9.14
N LEU A 14 -16.45 1.59 8.21
CA LEU A 14 -17.82 2.07 8.45
C LEU A 14 -18.90 1.14 7.86
N ALA A 15 -18.50 -0.01 7.32
CA ALA A 15 -19.40 -0.94 6.65
C ALA A 15 -20.33 -1.65 7.65
N ASN A 16 -21.64 -1.53 7.44
CA ASN A 16 -22.67 -2.14 8.29
C ASN A 16 -23.24 -3.46 7.73
N ASN A 17 -22.80 -3.86 6.53
CA ASN A 17 -23.22 -5.12 5.90
C ASN A 17 -22.10 -5.69 5.02
N ILE A 18 -22.24 -6.96 4.64
CA ILE A 18 -21.21 -7.69 3.89
C ILE A 18 -21.02 -7.15 2.46
N GLU A 19 -22.08 -6.69 1.81
CA GLU A 19 -22.05 -6.20 0.43
C GLU A 19 -21.23 -4.91 0.32
N THR A 20 -21.49 -3.95 1.21
CA THR A 20 -20.71 -2.70 1.31
C THR A 20 -19.26 -2.99 1.66
N LEU A 21 -18.99 -3.93 2.56
CA LEU A 21 -17.62 -4.35 2.89
C LEU A 21 -16.91 -4.94 1.66
N GLN A 22 -17.56 -5.80 0.88
CA GLN A 22 -16.99 -6.38 -0.33
C GLN A 22 -16.69 -5.33 -1.40
N LEU A 23 -17.60 -4.37 -1.62
CA LEU A 23 -17.40 -3.26 -2.54
C LEU A 23 -16.15 -2.45 -2.17
N PHE A 24 -16.04 -2.04 -0.91
CA PHE A 24 -14.87 -1.28 -0.48
C PHE A 24 -13.59 -2.11 -0.49
N ARG A 25 -13.65 -3.42 -0.21
CA ARG A 25 -12.48 -4.32 -0.37
C ARG A 25 -12.03 -4.43 -1.82
N PHE A 26 -12.97 -4.45 -2.77
CA PHE A 26 -12.64 -4.40 -4.20
C PHE A 26 -11.90 -3.10 -4.54
N LEU A 27 -12.43 -1.94 -4.11
CA LEU A 27 -11.76 -0.65 -4.29
C LEU A 27 -10.40 -0.58 -3.60
N GLN A 28 -10.29 -1.18 -2.41
CA GLN A 28 -9.05 -1.27 -1.65
C GLN A 28 -8.01 -2.12 -2.41
N ALA A 29 -8.40 -3.22 -3.04
CA ALA A 29 -7.50 -4.03 -3.87
C ALA A 29 -6.96 -3.24 -5.08
N LEU A 30 -7.83 -2.47 -5.76
CA LEU A 30 -7.41 -1.59 -6.85
C LEU A 30 -6.38 -0.56 -6.36
N GLY A 31 -6.65 0.13 -5.25
CA GLY A 31 -5.73 1.10 -4.66
C GLY A 31 -4.40 0.49 -4.20
N GLY A 32 -4.45 -0.73 -3.66
CA GLY A 32 -3.31 -1.43 -3.05
C GLY A 32 -2.34 -2.03 -4.07
N SER A 33 -2.79 -2.26 -5.31
CA SER A 33 -1.95 -2.76 -6.39
C SER A 33 -0.84 -1.80 -6.83
N ALA A 34 -1.05 -0.48 -6.64
CA ALA A 34 -0.15 0.54 -7.17
C ALA A 34 1.27 0.47 -6.56
N GLY A 35 1.39 0.23 -5.25
CA GLY A 35 2.67 0.23 -4.54
C GLY A 35 3.65 -0.84 -5.06
N PRO A 36 3.29 -2.14 -5.03
CA PRO A 36 4.17 -3.21 -5.50
C PRO A 36 4.53 -3.10 -7.00
N VAL A 37 3.59 -2.64 -7.83
CA VAL A 37 3.83 -2.52 -9.29
C VAL A 37 4.75 -1.34 -9.59
N LEU A 38 4.39 -0.13 -9.14
CA LEU A 38 5.17 1.08 -9.41
C LEU A 38 6.52 1.05 -8.71
N GLY A 39 6.60 0.55 -7.47
CA GLY A 39 7.86 0.46 -6.74
C GLY A 39 8.89 -0.41 -7.47
N ARG A 40 8.47 -1.58 -7.98
CA ARG A 40 9.35 -2.47 -8.76
C ARG A 40 9.74 -1.88 -10.10
N ALA A 41 8.83 -1.16 -10.76
CA ALA A 41 9.12 -0.45 -12.01
C ALA A 41 10.19 0.63 -11.79
N ILE A 42 9.98 1.52 -10.82
CA ILE A 42 10.91 2.61 -10.46
C ILE A 42 12.30 2.06 -10.13
N ILE A 43 12.39 0.98 -9.34
CA ILE A 43 13.67 0.37 -8.99
C ILE A 43 14.43 -0.11 -10.24
N ARG A 44 13.72 -0.66 -11.23
CA ARG A 44 14.33 -1.14 -12.47
C ARG A 44 14.75 0.00 -13.41
N ASP A 45 14.06 1.14 -13.33
CA ASP A 45 14.34 2.29 -14.20
C ASP A 45 15.51 3.14 -13.71
N ILE A 46 15.72 3.24 -12.39
CA ILE A 46 16.70 4.17 -11.80
C ILE A 46 18.03 3.49 -11.42
N TYR A 47 18.02 2.21 -11.06
CA TYR A 47 19.21 1.53 -10.53
C TYR A 47 19.88 0.62 -11.56
N THR A 48 21.19 0.40 -11.40
CA THR A 48 21.91 -0.58 -12.22
C THR A 48 21.38 -2.00 -11.99
N PRO A 49 21.52 -2.95 -12.94
CA PRO A 49 20.97 -4.30 -12.80
C PRO A 49 21.39 -5.01 -11.50
N ARG A 50 22.64 -4.81 -11.06
CA ARG A 50 23.16 -5.42 -9.83
C ARG A 50 22.57 -4.80 -8.56
N GLU A 51 22.30 -3.50 -8.55
CA GLU A 51 21.67 -2.81 -7.43
C GLU A 51 20.17 -3.10 -7.38
N ALA A 52 19.49 -3.03 -8.52
CA ALA A 52 18.08 -3.38 -8.65
C ALA A 52 17.82 -4.81 -8.14
N ALA A 53 18.69 -5.79 -8.49
CA ALA A 53 18.57 -7.16 -7.99
C ALA A 53 18.62 -7.24 -6.46
N LYS A 54 19.51 -6.46 -5.81
CA LYS A 54 19.61 -6.42 -4.32
C LYS A 54 18.34 -5.84 -3.69
N ILE A 55 17.83 -4.73 -4.23
CA ILE A 55 16.63 -4.07 -3.69
C ILE A 55 15.39 -4.94 -3.93
N LEU A 56 15.26 -5.54 -5.11
CA LEU A 56 14.16 -6.45 -5.42
C LEU A 56 14.21 -7.72 -4.54
N ALA A 57 15.40 -8.24 -4.22
CA ALA A 57 15.55 -9.33 -3.26
C ALA A 57 15.08 -8.92 -1.86
N LEU A 58 15.45 -7.72 -1.39
CA LEU A 58 14.94 -7.17 -0.13
C LEU A 58 13.41 -7.05 -0.14
N LEU A 59 12.82 -6.52 -1.22
CA LEU A 59 11.37 -6.45 -1.36
C LEU A 59 10.72 -7.84 -1.31
N ALA A 60 11.33 -8.84 -1.94
CA ALA A 60 10.84 -10.22 -1.88
C ALA A 60 10.91 -10.78 -0.45
N SER A 61 11.99 -10.53 0.29
CA SER A 61 12.12 -10.92 1.70
C SER A 61 11.05 -10.27 2.58
N ILE A 62 10.76 -8.99 2.38
CA ILE A 62 9.71 -8.28 3.11
C ILE A 62 8.33 -8.90 2.80
N MET A 63 8.06 -9.18 1.52
CA MET A 63 6.79 -9.79 1.09
C MET A 63 6.63 -11.22 1.63
N ALA A 64 7.72 -11.96 1.83
CA ALA A 64 7.70 -13.28 2.44
C ALA A 64 7.48 -13.22 3.96
N LEU A 65 8.03 -12.20 4.63
CA LEU A 65 7.89 -12.01 6.07
C LEU A 65 6.52 -11.45 6.46
N ALA A 66 5.92 -10.59 5.63
CA ALA A 66 4.67 -9.91 5.95
C ALA A 66 3.52 -10.87 6.33
N PRO A 67 3.25 -11.98 5.59
CA PRO A 67 2.24 -12.97 5.98
C PRO A 67 2.52 -13.68 7.31
N ALA A 68 3.78 -13.77 7.75
CA ALA A 68 4.12 -14.38 9.03
C ALA A 68 3.79 -13.45 10.21
N VAL A 69 3.96 -12.13 10.02
CA VAL A 69 3.71 -11.13 11.07
C VAL A 69 2.24 -10.69 11.11
N ALA A 70 1.57 -10.68 9.96
CA ALA A 70 0.20 -10.17 9.83
C ALA A 70 -0.83 -10.85 10.76
N PRO A 71 -0.88 -12.19 10.92
CA PRO A 71 -1.84 -12.85 11.80
C PRO A 71 -1.66 -12.47 13.27
N THR A 72 -0.41 -12.32 13.73
CA THR A 72 -0.11 -11.92 15.11
C THR A 72 -0.62 -10.51 15.39
N LEU A 73 -0.31 -9.56 14.50
CA LEU A 73 -0.79 -8.18 14.63
C LEU A 73 -2.32 -8.09 14.52
N GLY A 74 -2.91 -8.79 13.54
CA GLY A 74 -4.36 -8.84 13.36
C GLY A 74 -5.07 -9.47 14.55
N GLY A 75 -4.51 -10.55 15.10
CA GLY A 75 -5.03 -11.22 16.30
C GLY A 75 -5.03 -10.31 17.52
N LEU A 76 -3.93 -9.58 17.76
CA LEU A 76 -3.84 -8.59 18.85
C LEU A 76 -4.85 -7.44 18.69
N MET A 77 -5.05 -6.97 17.46
CA MET A 77 -6.06 -5.94 17.18
C MET A 77 -7.48 -6.43 17.43
N VAL A 78 -7.80 -7.65 17.00
CA VAL A 78 -9.16 -8.21 17.16
C VAL A 78 -9.44 -8.58 18.61
N SER A 79 -8.44 -9.06 19.37
CA SER A 79 -8.63 -9.47 20.76
C SER A 79 -8.80 -8.30 21.73
N GLY A 80 -8.08 -7.20 21.51
CA GLY A 80 -8.14 -6.01 22.39
C GLY A 80 -9.11 -4.92 21.94
N LEU A 81 -9.49 -4.91 20.66
CA LEU A 81 -10.32 -3.86 20.07
C LEU A 81 -11.50 -4.45 19.29
N SER A 82 -11.45 -4.35 17.96
CA SER A 82 -12.47 -4.82 17.01
C SER A 82 -11.82 -4.94 15.63
N TRP A 83 -12.41 -5.74 14.74
CA TRP A 83 -11.90 -5.93 13.37
C TRP A 83 -11.85 -4.63 12.56
N HIS A 84 -12.70 -3.64 12.85
CA HIS A 84 -12.71 -2.34 12.18
C HIS A 84 -11.34 -1.62 12.28
N TRP A 85 -10.61 -1.84 13.38
CA TRP A 85 -9.30 -1.23 13.60
C TRP A 85 -8.23 -1.72 12.63
N ILE A 86 -8.38 -2.92 12.06
CA ILE A 86 -7.50 -3.40 10.99
C ILE A 86 -7.59 -2.45 9.79
N PHE A 87 -8.80 -2.07 9.40
CA PHE A 87 -9.04 -1.17 8.28
C PHE A 87 -8.56 0.26 8.58
N ILE A 88 -8.79 0.76 9.79
CA ILE A 88 -8.27 2.07 10.20
C ILE A 88 -6.74 2.10 10.17
N ALA A 89 -6.07 1.06 10.68
CA ALA A 89 -4.60 0.96 10.67
C ALA A 89 -4.06 0.90 9.23
N MET A 90 -4.67 0.09 8.36
CA MET A 90 -4.33 0.03 6.94
C MET A 90 -4.54 1.37 6.22
N GLY A 91 -5.64 2.07 6.50
CA GLY A 91 -5.93 3.39 5.96
C GLY A 91 -4.94 4.46 6.42
N GLY A 92 -4.58 4.44 7.70
CA GLY A 92 -3.54 5.30 8.28
C GLY A 92 -2.17 5.04 7.66
N TYR A 93 -1.77 3.78 7.52
CA TYR A 93 -0.53 3.41 6.82
C TYR A 93 -0.51 3.94 5.37
N ALA A 94 -1.60 3.75 4.62
CA ALA A 94 -1.70 4.25 3.26
C ALA A 94 -1.67 5.78 3.19
N LEU A 95 -2.24 6.48 4.17
CA LEU A 95 -2.19 7.94 4.25
C LEU A 95 -0.76 8.43 4.51
N VAL A 96 -0.03 7.78 5.42
CA VAL A 96 1.40 8.07 5.66
C VAL A 96 2.20 7.84 4.38
N MET A 97 1.97 6.71 3.69
CA MET A 97 2.64 6.43 2.41
C MET A 97 2.29 7.48 1.35
N ALA A 98 1.04 7.94 1.26
CA ALA A 98 0.64 9.00 0.35
C ALA A 98 1.42 10.29 0.64
N ALA A 99 1.52 10.70 1.91
CA ALA A 99 2.28 11.87 2.31
C ALA A 99 3.78 11.72 2.00
N VAL A 100 4.39 10.58 2.33
CA VAL A 100 5.79 10.28 2.01
C VAL A 100 6.04 10.36 0.51
N THR A 101 5.14 9.82 -0.32
CA THR A 101 5.30 9.92 -1.78
C THR A 101 5.09 11.33 -2.31
N ALA A 102 4.15 12.10 -1.76
CA ALA A 102 3.85 13.45 -2.22
C ALA A 102 4.96 14.45 -1.88
N PHE A 103 5.61 14.29 -0.73
CA PHE A 103 6.63 15.24 -0.25
C PHE A 103 8.06 14.73 -0.38
N GLY A 104 8.27 13.41 -0.45
CA GLY A 104 9.59 12.78 -0.43
C GLY A 104 10.11 12.32 -1.78
N ILE A 105 9.27 12.25 -2.83
CA ILE A 105 9.70 11.85 -4.18
C ILE A 105 9.75 13.11 -5.07
N PRO A 106 10.94 13.65 -5.38
CA PRO A 106 11.07 14.69 -6.39
C PRO A 106 10.64 14.15 -7.75
N GLU A 107 9.91 14.97 -8.51
CA GLU A 107 9.33 14.63 -9.82
C GLU A 107 10.37 13.90 -10.72
N PRO A 108 10.22 12.59 -10.97
CA PRO A 108 11.21 11.83 -11.73
C PRO A 108 11.18 12.14 -13.23
N LEU A 109 10.10 12.77 -13.73
CA LEU A 109 9.95 13.06 -15.15
C LEU A 109 10.71 14.34 -15.53
N LYS A 110 11.75 14.20 -16.36
CA LYS A 110 12.45 15.35 -16.96
C LYS A 110 11.44 16.24 -17.72
N PRO A 111 11.55 17.58 -17.64
CA PRO A 111 10.60 18.51 -18.26
C PRO A 111 10.32 18.23 -19.75
N GLU A 112 11.32 17.71 -20.45
CA GLU A 112 11.31 17.37 -21.89
C GLU A 112 10.34 16.24 -22.28
N TYR A 113 9.94 15.38 -21.32
CA TYR A 113 9.00 14.27 -21.56
C TYR A 113 7.61 14.55 -20.98
N ARG A 114 7.33 15.76 -20.51
CA ARG A 114 5.99 16.17 -20.07
C ARG A 114 5.10 16.29 -21.30
N GLN A 115 4.15 15.37 -21.45
CA GLN A 115 3.09 15.53 -22.45
C GLN A 115 2.14 16.65 -21.98
N PRO A 116 1.74 17.57 -22.89
CA PRO A 116 0.87 18.71 -22.56
C PRO A 116 -0.53 18.29 -22.11
#